data_AF-A0AAI8XMS0-F1
#
_entry.id   AF-A0AAI8XMS0-F1
#
_cell.length_a   1.000
_cell.length_b   1.000
_cell.length_c   1.000
_cell.angle_alpha   90.00
_cell.angle_beta   90.00
_cell.angle_gamma   90.00
#
_symmetry.space_group_name_H-M   'P 1'
#
loop_
_entity.id
_entity.type
_entity.pdbx_description
1 polymer ?
#
loop_
_entity_poly.entity_id
_entity_poly.type
_entity_poly.pdbx_seq_one_letter_code
_entity_poly.pdbx_strand_id
1 'polypeptide(L)'
;MFSLSFSPGTAAPRLTVAAAAGLALLALGAPAVSAAPSTDAQGYVDSTARCATAADTVLYASTEGSRLAICSVSGGKYEYRGVRLRDGARLIVPATRSDDGAFIVENAGVTYLITSKSLAISVGERVIREEPMVDFNRPGTASPAQTPTSSTPLPPPLAAEVGGSSR
;
A
#
# COMPACT_ATOMS: atom_id res chain seq x y z
N MET A 1 -15.00 -44.29 38.38
CA MET A 1 -14.32 -44.49 39.67
C MET A 1 -12.86 -44.11 39.49
N PHE A 2 -12.54 -42.82 39.60
CA PHE A 2 -11.23 -42.26 39.96
C PHE A 2 -11.44 -40.76 40.25
N SER A 3 -10.83 -40.30 41.33
CA SER A 3 -11.34 -39.27 42.23
C SER A 3 -11.18 -37.83 41.75
N LEU A 4 -12.17 -37.03 42.14
CA LEU A 4 -12.07 -35.58 42.33
C LEU A 4 -11.15 -35.30 43.52
N SER A 5 -10.14 -34.43 43.33
CA SER A 5 -9.37 -33.88 44.44
C SER A 5 -9.67 -32.37 44.54
N PHE A 6 -10.49 -32.03 45.53
CA PHE A 6 -10.74 -30.67 46.01
C PHE A 6 -9.76 -30.40 47.16
N SER A 7 -9.17 -29.20 47.21
CA SER A 7 -8.41 -28.73 48.37
C SER A 7 -8.88 -27.32 48.76
N PRO A 8 -9.24 -27.06 50.04
CA PRO A 8 -9.69 -25.74 50.53
C PRO A 8 -8.57 -25.00 51.29
N GLY A 9 -8.73 -23.69 51.57
CA GLY A 9 -7.96 -23.03 52.63
C GLY A 9 -7.70 -21.52 52.56
N THR A 10 -8.76 -20.72 52.71
CA THR A 10 -8.93 -19.56 53.61
C THR A 10 -7.81 -18.53 53.93
N ALA A 11 -8.14 -17.26 53.63
CA ALA A 11 -7.95 -15.97 54.34
C ALA A 11 -6.57 -15.29 54.53
N ALA A 12 -6.54 -14.02 54.07
CA ALA A 12 -5.53 -12.96 54.31
C ALA A 12 -5.68 -12.31 55.70
N PRO A 13 -4.69 -11.50 56.18
CA PRO A 13 -4.82 -10.05 55.98
C PRO A 13 -3.53 -9.20 55.88
N ARG A 14 -3.67 -8.11 55.10
CA ARG A 14 -3.29 -6.69 55.34
C ARG A 14 -1.84 -6.16 55.27
N LEU A 15 -1.71 -5.25 54.28
CA LEU A 15 -1.01 -3.95 54.23
C LEU A 15 0.52 -3.92 54.15
N THR A 16 1.04 -3.44 53.01
CA THR A 16 1.76 -2.16 52.94
C THR A 16 1.86 -1.64 51.51
N VAL A 17 1.84 -0.32 51.44
CA VAL A 17 1.72 0.56 50.28
C VAL A 17 3.00 0.57 49.45
N ALA A 18 2.86 0.52 48.11
CA ALA A 18 3.76 1.23 47.21
C ALA A 18 2.97 1.61 45.95
N ALA A 19 2.61 2.89 45.89
CA ALA A 19 2.11 3.51 44.67
C ALA A 19 3.24 3.50 43.63
N ALA A 20 3.09 2.71 42.57
CA ALA A 20 3.80 2.92 41.33
C ALA A 20 2.75 3.25 40.28
N ALA A 21 2.68 4.54 39.92
CA ALA A 21 1.88 5.02 38.81
C ALA A 21 2.37 4.35 37.52
N GLY A 22 1.71 3.25 37.14
CA GLY A 22 1.86 2.66 35.82
C GLY A 22 1.15 3.55 34.81
N LEU A 23 1.88 4.49 34.21
CA LEU A 23 1.46 5.15 32.99
C LEU A 23 1.34 4.08 31.90
N ALA A 24 0.14 3.54 31.74
CA ALA A 24 -0.23 2.77 30.56
C ALA A 24 -0.13 3.73 29.36
N LEU A 25 1.03 3.72 28.68
CA LEU A 25 1.18 4.29 27.36
C LEU A 25 0.28 3.49 26.42
N LEU A 26 -0.95 3.97 26.24
CA LEU A 26 -1.77 3.68 25.09
C LEU A 26 -1.04 4.25 23.87
N ALA A 27 -0.06 3.50 23.36
CA ALA A 27 0.45 3.70 22.02
C ALA A 27 -0.69 3.34 21.07
N LEU A 28 -1.56 4.31 20.78
CA LEU A 28 -2.41 4.27 19.60
C LEU A 28 -1.45 4.10 18.43
N GLY A 29 -1.43 2.90 17.86
CA GLY A 29 -0.63 2.58 16.68
C GLY A 29 -1.03 3.54 15.57
N ALA A 30 -0.20 4.57 15.35
CA ALA A 30 -0.30 5.38 14.17
C ALA A 30 -0.16 4.42 12.97
N PRO A 31 -1.03 4.51 11.95
CA PRO A 31 -0.82 3.74 10.74
C PRO A 31 0.57 4.08 10.24
N ALA A 32 1.43 3.06 10.10
CA ALA A 32 2.73 3.25 9.49
C ALA A 32 2.46 3.75 8.07
N VAL A 33 2.71 5.05 7.85
CA VAL A 33 2.71 5.62 6.51
C VAL A 33 3.96 5.08 5.85
N SER A 34 3.87 3.87 5.30
CA SER A 34 4.91 3.34 4.44
C SER A 34 5.07 4.34 3.32
N ALA A 35 6.30 4.85 3.13
CA ALA A 35 6.59 5.70 1.99
C ALA A 35 6.08 5.00 0.72
N ALA A 36 5.32 5.74 -0.09
CA ALA A 36 4.81 5.21 -1.34
C ALA A 36 6.01 4.67 -2.14
N PRO A 37 5.89 3.49 -2.77
CA PRO A 37 6.95 2.97 -3.62
C PRO A 37 7.35 4.02 -4.66
N SER A 38 8.64 4.08 -5.02
CA SER A 38 9.05 4.91 -6.15
C SER A 38 8.35 4.42 -7.41
N THR A 39 7.70 5.36 -8.11
CA THR A 39 6.94 5.10 -9.34
C THR A 39 7.37 6.08 -10.42
N ASP A 40 7.24 5.66 -11.65
CA ASP A 40 7.28 6.51 -12.83
C ASP A 40 6.09 6.18 -13.76
N ALA A 41 6.04 6.82 -14.93
CA ALA A 41 4.94 6.63 -15.87
C ALA A 41 4.84 5.19 -16.41
N GLN A 42 5.85 4.33 -16.18
CA GLN A 42 5.86 2.94 -16.59
C GLN A 42 5.40 1.99 -15.47
N GLY A 43 5.32 2.46 -14.22
CA GLY A 43 4.96 1.66 -13.05
C GLY A 43 5.94 1.78 -11.90
N TYR A 44 6.13 0.70 -11.13
CA TYR A 44 7.02 0.69 -9.97
C TYR A 44 8.49 0.52 -10.40
N VAL A 45 9.34 1.46 -9.99
CA VAL A 45 10.78 1.42 -10.29
C VAL A 45 11.41 0.17 -9.63
N ASP A 46 12.39 -0.44 -10.31
CA ASP A 46 13.08 -1.67 -9.90
C ASP A 46 12.16 -2.88 -9.61
N SER A 47 10.97 -2.90 -10.21
CA SER A 47 9.97 -3.95 -10.04
C SER A 47 9.61 -4.62 -11.35
N THR A 48 9.10 -5.86 -11.28
CA THR A 48 8.45 -6.49 -12.45
C THR A 48 7.13 -5.82 -12.78
N ALA A 49 6.51 -5.17 -11.80
CA ALA A 49 5.29 -4.38 -11.95
C ALA A 49 5.54 -3.05 -12.66
N ARG A 50 6.13 -3.14 -13.87
CA ARG A 50 6.53 -2.03 -14.73
C ARG A 50 6.43 -2.46 -16.20
N CYS A 51 5.81 -1.61 -17.01
CA CYS A 51 5.64 -1.83 -18.44
C CYS A 51 6.87 -1.38 -19.24
N ALA A 52 6.96 -1.84 -20.49
CA ALA A 52 8.07 -1.53 -21.38
C ALA A 52 8.18 -0.03 -21.71
N THR A 53 7.04 0.66 -21.84
CA THR A 53 6.97 2.10 -22.06
C THR A 53 5.84 2.74 -21.26
N ALA A 54 5.88 4.06 -21.10
CA ALA A 54 4.81 4.81 -20.46
C ALA A 54 3.49 4.76 -21.26
N ALA A 55 3.60 4.76 -22.59
CA ALA A 55 2.44 4.68 -23.48
C ALA A 55 1.71 3.33 -23.37
N ASP A 56 2.46 2.27 -23.08
CA ASP A 56 1.88 0.93 -22.90
C ASP A 56 1.27 0.71 -21.51
N THR A 57 1.43 1.67 -20.59
CA THR A 57 1.03 1.48 -19.20
C THR A 57 -0.45 1.76 -19.03
N VAL A 58 -1.25 0.70 -18.87
CA VAL A 58 -2.70 0.83 -18.67
C VAL A 58 -3.01 1.16 -17.22
N LEU A 59 -2.38 0.46 -16.29
CA LEU A 59 -2.43 0.75 -14.85
C LEU A 59 -1.28 0.07 -14.13
N TYR A 60 -0.99 0.53 -12.92
CA TYR A 60 -0.16 -0.18 -11.95
C TYR A 60 -0.73 0.01 -10.54
N ALA A 61 -0.58 -1.01 -9.71
CA ALA A 61 -1.19 -1.05 -8.38
C ALA A 61 -0.34 -1.84 -7.39
N SER A 62 -0.50 -1.53 -6.10
CA SER A 62 0.13 -2.25 -5.01
C SER A 62 -0.91 -2.67 -3.99
N THR A 63 -0.70 -3.85 -3.44
CA THR A 63 -1.32 -4.32 -2.20
C THR A 63 -0.23 -4.36 -1.11
N GLU A 64 -0.58 -4.84 0.08
CA GLU A 64 0.43 -5.14 1.11
C GLU A 64 1.36 -6.30 0.72
N GLY A 65 0.89 -7.23 -0.13
CA GLY A 65 1.59 -8.47 -0.46
C GLY A 65 2.21 -8.49 -1.86
N SER A 66 1.75 -7.61 -2.75
CA SER A 66 1.96 -7.74 -4.18
C SER A 66 2.07 -6.37 -4.85
N ARG A 67 2.84 -6.29 -5.93
CA ARG A 67 2.80 -5.18 -6.89
C ARG A 67 2.47 -5.72 -8.25
N LEU A 68 1.67 -4.99 -9.02
CA LEU A 68 1.29 -5.37 -10.38
C LEU A 68 1.25 -4.18 -11.34
N ALA A 69 1.43 -4.48 -12.62
CA ALA A 69 1.10 -3.59 -13.72
C ALA A 69 0.27 -4.35 -14.76
N ILE A 70 -0.64 -3.64 -15.43
CA ILE A 70 -1.26 -4.08 -16.66
C ILE A 70 -0.70 -3.24 -17.79
N CYS A 71 -0.12 -3.92 -18.77
CA CYS A 71 0.48 -3.30 -19.94
C CYS A 71 -0.37 -3.63 -21.16
N SER A 72 -0.63 -2.66 -22.03
CA SER A 72 -1.11 -2.96 -23.37
C SER A 72 0.00 -3.58 -24.17
N VAL A 73 -0.36 -4.55 -25.02
CA VAL A 73 0.54 -5.14 -25.99
C VAL A 73 -0.10 -5.05 -27.38
N SER A 74 0.69 -5.36 -28.41
CA SER A 74 0.23 -5.35 -29.81
C SER A 74 -1.05 -6.18 -30.00
N GLY A 75 -1.94 -5.69 -30.86
CA GLY A 75 -3.21 -6.39 -31.16
C GLY A 75 -4.33 -6.16 -30.14
N GLY A 76 -4.24 -5.09 -29.34
CA GLY A 76 -5.28 -4.71 -28.39
C GLY A 76 -5.42 -5.68 -27.21
N LYS A 77 -4.36 -6.43 -26.92
CA LYS A 77 -4.30 -7.36 -25.79
C LYS A 77 -3.62 -6.71 -24.60
N TYR A 78 -3.70 -7.38 -23.47
CA TYR A 78 -3.08 -6.93 -22.23
C TYR A 78 -2.16 -8.01 -21.66
N GLU A 79 -1.14 -7.56 -20.95
CA GLU A 79 -0.22 -8.40 -20.20
C GLU A 79 -0.25 -7.97 -18.74
N TYR A 80 -0.42 -8.94 -17.85
CA TYR A 80 -0.23 -8.76 -16.42
C TYR A 80 1.23 -8.99 -16.07
N ARG A 81 1.79 -8.08 -15.27
CA ARG A 81 3.13 -8.19 -14.71
C ARG A 81 3.08 -8.01 -13.20
N GLY A 82 3.17 -9.10 -12.47
CA GLY A 82 3.13 -9.13 -11.01
C GLY A 82 4.47 -9.48 -10.38
N VAL A 83 4.70 -8.96 -9.18
CA VAL A 83 5.71 -9.46 -8.25
C VAL A 83 5.14 -9.57 -6.85
N ARG A 84 5.43 -10.68 -6.18
CA ARG A 84 5.06 -10.91 -4.79
C ARG A 84 6.15 -10.35 -3.90
N LEU A 85 5.79 -9.46 -2.97
CA LEU A 85 6.77 -8.71 -2.17
C LEU A 85 7.53 -9.57 -1.16
N ARG A 86 6.94 -10.70 -0.74
CA ARG A 86 7.49 -11.54 0.34
C ARG A 86 8.72 -12.34 -0.09
N ASP A 87 8.76 -12.77 -1.35
CA ASP A 87 9.80 -13.67 -1.89
C ASP A 87 10.30 -13.23 -3.28
N GLY A 88 9.77 -12.14 -3.84
CA GLY A 88 10.16 -11.64 -5.15
C GLY A 88 9.68 -12.50 -6.31
N ALA A 89 8.77 -13.46 -6.09
CA ALA A 89 8.23 -14.30 -7.15
C ALA A 89 7.53 -13.44 -8.21
N ARG A 90 7.87 -13.69 -9.49
CA ARG A 90 7.41 -12.88 -10.63
C ARG A 90 6.42 -13.68 -11.46
N LEU A 91 5.42 -12.99 -12.00
CA LEU A 91 4.45 -13.57 -12.92
C LEU A 91 4.21 -12.59 -14.07
N ILE A 92 4.46 -13.02 -15.30
CA ILE A 92 4.18 -12.27 -16.52
C ILE A 92 3.35 -13.16 -17.43
N VAL A 93 2.09 -12.79 -17.64
CA VAL A 93 1.11 -13.62 -18.37
C VAL A 93 0.05 -12.74 -19.05
N PRO A 94 -0.68 -13.26 -20.04
CA PRO A 94 -1.79 -12.54 -20.66
C PRO A 94 -2.86 -12.11 -19.64
N ALA A 95 -3.47 -10.96 -19.89
CA ALA A 95 -4.60 -10.44 -19.14
C ALA A 95 -5.76 -10.14 -20.09
N THR A 96 -6.98 -10.38 -19.61
CA THR A 96 -8.22 -10.05 -20.32
C THR A 96 -8.90 -8.92 -19.59
N ARG A 97 -9.35 -7.91 -20.33
CA ARG A 97 -10.18 -6.84 -19.77
C ARG A 97 -11.64 -7.27 -19.82
N SER A 98 -12.32 -7.15 -18.68
CA SER A 98 -13.76 -7.37 -18.55
C SER A 98 -14.54 -6.10 -18.87
N ASP A 99 -15.85 -6.23 -19.13
CA ASP A 99 -16.73 -5.13 -19.54
C ASP A 99 -16.87 -4.03 -18.47
N ASP A 100 -16.78 -4.43 -17.19
CA ASP A 100 -16.76 -3.55 -16.02
C ASP A 100 -15.41 -2.84 -15.80
N GLY A 101 -14.43 -3.10 -16.67
CA GLY A 101 -13.11 -2.48 -16.65
C GLY A 101 -12.11 -3.16 -15.71
N ALA A 102 -12.51 -4.23 -15.03
CA ALA A 102 -11.61 -5.12 -14.29
C ALA A 102 -10.70 -5.90 -15.25
N PHE A 103 -9.60 -6.44 -14.71
CA PHE A 103 -8.72 -7.34 -15.46
C PHE A 103 -8.74 -8.73 -14.84
N ILE A 104 -8.85 -9.73 -15.70
CA ILE A 104 -8.86 -11.15 -15.34
C ILE A 104 -7.58 -11.75 -15.89
N VAL A 105 -6.85 -12.44 -15.02
CA VAL A 105 -5.60 -13.12 -15.35
C VAL A 105 -5.73 -14.57 -14.92
N GLU A 106 -5.39 -15.49 -15.80
CA GLU A 106 -5.45 -16.92 -15.51
C GLU A 106 -4.06 -17.53 -15.63
N ASN A 107 -3.66 -18.27 -14.61
CA ASN A 107 -2.41 -19.00 -14.62
C ASN A 107 -2.52 -20.28 -13.80
N ALA A 108 -2.26 -21.44 -14.44
CA ALA A 108 -2.21 -22.74 -13.77
C ALA A 108 -3.42 -23.06 -12.86
N GLY A 109 -4.63 -22.69 -13.28
CA GLY A 109 -5.87 -22.90 -12.51
C GLY A 109 -6.13 -21.88 -11.39
N VAL A 110 -5.30 -20.84 -11.29
CA VAL A 110 -5.50 -19.67 -10.43
C VAL A 110 -6.00 -18.51 -11.26
N THR A 111 -7.07 -17.87 -10.81
CA THR A 111 -7.62 -16.66 -11.42
C THR A 111 -7.31 -15.46 -10.53
N TYR A 112 -6.79 -14.40 -11.13
CA TYR A 112 -6.56 -13.12 -10.47
C TYR A 112 -7.53 -12.11 -11.08
N LEU A 113 -8.40 -11.55 -10.24
CA LEU A 113 -9.29 -10.46 -10.59
C LEU A 113 -8.73 -9.16 -10.02
N ILE A 114 -8.38 -8.24 -10.91
CA ILE A 114 -7.79 -6.94 -10.58
C ILE A 114 -8.87 -5.88 -10.74
N THR A 115 -9.20 -5.23 -9.63
CA THR A 115 -10.07 -4.05 -9.60
C THR A 115 -9.31 -2.87 -8.99
N SER A 116 -9.93 -1.68 -8.98
CA SER A 116 -9.38 -0.52 -8.25
C SER A 116 -9.39 -0.69 -6.73
N LYS A 117 -10.14 -1.68 -6.20
CA LYS A 117 -10.33 -1.87 -4.76
C LYS A 117 -9.51 -3.04 -4.20
N SER A 118 -9.41 -4.13 -4.95
CA SER A 118 -8.72 -5.34 -4.49
C SER A 118 -8.16 -6.16 -5.65
N LEU A 119 -7.13 -6.94 -5.30
CA LEU A 119 -6.65 -8.10 -6.05
C LEU A 119 -7.26 -9.35 -5.40
N ALA A 120 -8.26 -9.94 -6.06
CA ALA A 120 -8.84 -11.20 -5.63
C ALA A 120 -8.15 -12.36 -6.36
N ILE A 121 -7.74 -13.37 -5.60
CA ILE A 121 -7.06 -14.57 -6.09
C ILE A 121 -7.97 -15.76 -5.78
N SER A 122 -8.32 -16.51 -6.82
CA SER A 122 -9.28 -17.62 -6.74
C SER A 122 -8.71 -18.89 -7.33
N VAL A 123 -9.17 -20.03 -6.84
CA VAL A 123 -8.93 -21.36 -7.43
C VAL A 123 -10.30 -21.98 -7.68
N GLY A 124 -10.63 -22.23 -8.94
CA GLY A 124 -12.01 -22.49 -9.35
C GLY A 124 -12.92 -21.34 -8.92
N GLU A 125 -14.04 -21.66 -8.27
CA GLU A 125 -15.03 -20.67 -7.82
C GLU A 125 -14.72 -20.07 -6.43
N ARG A 126 -13.65 -20.51 -5.77
CA ARG A 126 -13.34 -20.10 -4.40
C ARG A 126 -12.24 -19.04 -4.36
N VAL A 127 -12.56 -17.88 -3.81
CA VAL A 127 -11.55 -16.86 -3.45
C VAL A 127 -10.68 -17.42 -2.32
N ILE A 128 -9.39 -17.60 -2.59
CA ILE A 128 -8.41 -18.11 -1.63
C ILE A 128 -7.69 -16.98 -0.88
N ARG A 129 -7.68 -15.79 -1.48
CA ARG A 129 -7.08 -14.59 -0.92
C ARG A 129 -7.67 -13.37 -1.60
N GLU A 130 -8.05 -12.39 -0.82
CA GLU A 130 -8.36 -11.06 -1.30
C GLU A 130 -7.39 -10.07 -0.66
N GLU A 131 -6.72 -9.27 -1.48
CA GLU A 131 -5.76 -8.27 -1.03
C GLU A 131 -6.30 -6.89 -1.39
N PRO A 132 -6.52 -5.99 -0.42
CA PRO A 132 -6.95 -4.62 -0.72
C PRO A 132 -5.84 -3.87 -1.47
N MET A 133 -6.23 -3.04 -2.43
CA MET A 133 -5.32 -2.11 -3.09
C MET A 133 -4.98 -0.98 -2.11
N VAL A 134 -3.68 -0.76 -1.89
CA VAL A 134 -3.16 0.36 -1.10
C VAL A 134 -2.68 1.50 -2.01
N ASP A 135 -2.44 1.20 -3.29
CA ASP A 135 -2.09 2.16 -4.32
C ASP A 135 -2.67 1.67 -5.67
N PHE A 136 -3.24 2.57 -6.45
CA PHE A 136 -3.83 2.25 -7.75
C PHE A 136 -3.72 3.45 -8.69
N ASN A 137 -2.89 3.32 -9.71
CA ASN A 137 -2.58 4.39 -10.65
C ASN A 137 -2.97 3.99 -12.06
N ARG A 138 -3.66 4.90 -12.73
CA ARG A 138 -4.06 4.75 -14.13
C ARG A 138 -3.56 5.98 -14.90
N PRO A 139 -2.42 5.88 -15.62
CA PRO A 139 -1.90 6.99 -16.41
C PRO A 139 -2.98 7.56 -17.35
N GLY A 140 -3.07 8.90 -17.41
CA GLY A 140 -4.04 9.60 -18.26
C GLY A 140 -5.39 9.93 -17.60
N THR A 141 -5.76 9.27 -16.50
CA THR A 141 -6.73 9.81 -15.53
C THR A 141 -5.93 10.55 -14.48
N ALA A 142 -5.83 11.87 -14.60
CA ALA A 142 -5.21 12.68 -13.56
C ALA A 142 -5.87 12.37 -12.22
N SER A 143 -5.17 11.68 -11.33
CA SER A 143 -5.37 11.85 -9.90
C SER A 143 -5.26 13.36 -9.65
N PRO A 144 -6.19 14.02 -8.94
CA PRO A 144 -6.07 15.45 -8.69
C PRO A 144 -4.71 15.66 -8.02
N ALA A 145 -3.78 16.20 -8.81
CA ALA A 145 -2.45 16.48 -8.38
C ALA A 145 -2.61 17.37 -7.15
N GLN A 146 -2.13 16.91 -6.00
CA GLN A 146 -1.70 17.84 -4.97
C GLN A 146 -0.62 18.65 -5.67
N THR A 147 -0.99 19.83 -6.17
CA THR A 147 -0.05 20.81 -6.70
C THR A 147 1.05 20.89 -5.66
N PRO A 148 2.30 20.48 -5.95
CA PRO A 148 3.38 20.82 -5.05
C PRO A 148 3.40 22.33 -5.07
N THR A 149 2.98 22.96 -3.97
CA THR A 149 3.17 24.38 -3.77
C THR A 149 4.67 24.56 -3.79
N SER A 150 5.21 24.91 -4.96
CA SER A 150 6.56 25.39 -5.09
C SER A 150 6.60 26.64 -4.22
N SER A 151 7.01 26.48 -2.97
CA SER A 151 7.39 27.59 -2.12
C SER A 151 8.66 28.16 -2.74
N THR A 152 8.47 29.03 -3.74
CA THR A 152 9.51 29.95 -4.15
C THR A 152 9.92 30.69 -2.88
N PRO A 153 11.17 30.54 -2.39
CA PRO A 153 11.61 31.31 -1.25
C PRO A 153 11.42 32.80 -1.57
N LEU A 154 10.65 33.48 -0.72
CA LEU A 154 10.45 34.92 -0.82
C LEU A 154 11.84 35.58 -0.82
N PRO A 155 12.16 36.46 -1.79
CA PRO A 155 13.45 37.15 -1.77
C PRO A 155 13.60 37.93 -0.46
N PRO A 156 14.82 38.03 0.09
CA PRO A 156 15.05 38.79 1.31
C PRO A 156 14.56 40.23 1.14
N PRO A 157 13.95 40.83 2.19
CA PRO A 157 13.45 42.20 2.09
C PRO A 157 14.59 43.14 1.73
N LEU A 158 14.32 44.02 0.77
CA LEU A 158 15.20 45.09 0.32
C LEU A 158 15.53 46.00 1.51
N ALA A 159 16.80 46.38 1.65
CA ALA A 159 17.26 47.30 2.69
C ALA A 159 16.68 48.72 2.47
N ALA A 160 15.52 48.97 3.07
CA ALA A 160 15.09 50.28 3.52
C ALA A 160 14.92 50.10 5.04
N GLU A 161 15.71 50.70 5.91
CA GLU A 161 15.75 52.13 6.20
C GLU A 161 17.11 52.45 6.85
N VAL A 162 17.99 53.22 6.18
CA VAL A 162 19.04 53.96 6.88
C VAL A 162 18.37 55.20 7.45
N GLY A 163 18.04 55.15 8.74
CA GLY A 163 17.58 56.30 9.50
C GLY A 163 18.26 56.36 10.86
N GLY A 164 19.16 57.34 11.03
CA GLY A 164 19.43 57.91 12.36
C GLY A 164 20.89 58.07 12.80
N SER A 165 21.37 59.32 12.71
CA SER A 165 22.26 59.98 13.66
C SER A 165 23.78 59.85 13.50
N SER A 166 24.37 60.90 12.92
CA SER A 166 25.64 61.45 13.39
C SER A 166 25.79 62.94 13.02
N ARG A 167 25.80 63.76 14.09
CA ARG A 167 26.10 65.19 14.25
C ARG A 167 24.94 66.19 14.25
#